data_AF-A0A813GYE1-F1
#
_entry.id   AF-A0A813GYE1-F1
#
_cell.length_a   1.000
_cell.length_b   1.000
_cell.length_c   1.000
_cell.angle_alpha   90.00
_cell.angle_beta   90.00
_cell.angle_gamma   90.00
#
_symmetry.space_group_name_H-M   'P 1'
#
loop_
_entity.id
_entity.type
_entity.pdbx_description
1 polymer ?
#
loop_
_entity_poly.entity_id
_entity_poly.type
_entity_poly.pdbx_seq_one_letter_code
_entity_poly.pdbx_strand_id
1 'polypeptide(L)'
;MLMRTLLLKMVKDAFKVKKARPMGLPDEQGSDDESGLSRLAGARGTVTSERLKRSMKNNPAAFADVIEQLAANKLGAEVVGQDTLEHYVRDELPIGEQRTLGYCVWILLAVHKSLKQEDFDQARLHVDMGLAVIEQFLPDSNWISAWRMTQLSQPPFAAWSAGEGQLGTLQRELAYSRLVEPTWVAAIIARLRDEEILVNRRGAPGGGRKFLGKGDAKGTKKKEE
;
A
#
# COMPACT_ATOMS: atom_id res chain seq x y z
N MET A 1 -11.40 -29.56 42.14
CA MET A 1 -11.49 -28.21 41.52
C MET A 1 -10.16 -27.68 40.96
N LEU A 2 -8.98 -28.11 41.45
CA LEU A 2 -7.66 -27.64 41.00
C LEU A 2 -7.27 -27.95 39.54
N MET A 3 -7.76 -29.05 38.96
CA MET A 3 -7.47 -29.44 37.57
C MET A 3 -8.15 -28.52 36.53
N ARG A 4 -9.34 -28.01 36.84
CA ARG A 4 -10.11 -27.14 35.92
C ARG A 4 -9.45 -25.76 35.78
N THR A 5 -8.89 -25.24 36.86
CA THR A 5 -8.14 -23.98 36.88
C THR A 5 -6.79 -24.08 36.16
N LEU A 6 -6.14 -25.24 36.19
CA LEU A 6 -4.88 -25.49 35.49
C LEU A 6 -5.09 -25.59 33.97
N LEU A 7 -6.13 -26.30 33.53
CA LEU A 7 -6.53 -26.39 32.12
C LEU A 7 -6.95 -25.03 31.55
N LEU A 8 -7.71 -24.23 32.31
CA LEU A 8 -8.09 -22.87 31.91
C LEU A 8 -6.88 -21.93 31.77
N LYS A 9 -5.83 -22.14 32.56
CA LYS A 9 -4.58 -21.38 32.47
C LYS A 9 -3.76 -21.79 31.25
N MET A 10 -3.66 -23.09 30.97
CA MET A 10 -2.96 -23.61 29.79
C MET A 10 -3.65 -23.25 28.48
N VAL A 11 -4.99 -23.23 28.44
CA VAL A 11 -5.73 -22.75 27.26
C VAL A 11 -5.55 -21.25 27.07
N LYS A 12 -5.58 -20.44 28.15
CA LYS A 12 -5.28 -19.00 28.05
C LYS A 12 -3.85 -18.70 27.58
N ASP A 13 -2.88 -19.53 27.96
CA ASP A 13 -1.50 -19.36 27.53
C ASP A 13 -1.27 -19.90 26.10
N ALA A 14 -2.04 -20.90 25.63
CA ALA A 14 -2.03 -21.36 24.24
C ALA A 14 -2.69 -20.35 23.26
N PHE A 15 -3.66 -19.56 23.72
CA PHE A 15 -4.25 -18.46 22.94
C PHE A 15 -3.41 -17.17 22.95
N LYS A 16 -2.28 -17.13 23.64
CA LYS A 16 -1.25 -16.10 23.45
C LYS A 16 -0.39 -16.45 22.22
N VAL A 17 -1.04 -16.62 21.07
CA VAL A 17 -0.32 -16.44 19.81
C VAL A 17 0.15 -14.99 19.82
N LYS A 18 1.47 -14.78 19.93
CA LYS A 18 2.07 -13.47 19.73
C LYS A 18 1.51 -12.94 18.42
N LYS A 19 0.62 -11.93 18.50
CA LYS A 19 0.11 -11.22 17.33
C LYS A 19 1.35 -10.85 16.51
N ALA A 20 1.52 -11.48 15.35
CA ALA A 20 2.60 -11.13 14.44
C ALA A 20 2.48 -9.62 14.21
N ARG A 21 3.55 -8.90 14.56
CA ARG A 21 3.56 -7.45 14.54
C ARG A 21 3.34 -7.01 13.09
N PRO A 22 2.41 -6.07 12.81
CA PRO A 22 2.34 -5.50 11.47
C PRO A 22 3.69 -4.84 11.16
N MET A 23 4.39 -5.38 10.18
CA MET A 23 5.73 -4.96 9.81
C MET A 23 5.64 -3.61 9.09
N GLY A 24 6.34 -2.58 9.59
CA GLY A 24 6.38 -1.24 8.97
C GLY A 24 5.70 -0.11 9.76
N LEU A 25 5.17 -0.37 10.96
CA LEU A 25 4.82 0.68 11.93
C LEU A 25 5.74 0.55 13.16
N PRO A 26 6.54 1.58 13.52
CA PRO A 26 7.40 1.52 14.70
C PRO A 26 6.55 1.49 15.98
N ASP A 27 7.13 0.91 17.04
CA ASP A 27 6.55 0.76 18.38
C ASP A 27 5.83 2.05 18.84
N GLU A 28 4.69 1.89 19.52
CA GLU A 28 4.10 2.93 20.38
C GLU A 28 4.97 3.21 21.63
N GLN A 29 6.29 3.06 21.54
CA GLN A 29 7.26 3.38 22.58
C GLN A 29 8.29 4.36 22.01
N GLY A 30 7.90 5.63 21.92
CA GLY A 30 8.82 6.67 21.46
C GLY A 30 8.15 8.03 21.22
N SER A 31 8.22 8.87 22.25
CA SER A 31 7.73 10.25 22.38
C SER A 31 6.22 10.43 22.58
N ASP A 32 5.92 10.81 23.82
CA ASP A 32 4.68 11.42 24.33
C ASP A 32 4.40 12.81 23.72
N ASP A 33 4.84 13.05 22.48
CA ASP A 33 4.43 14.17 21.65
C ASP A 33 3.17 13.76 20.87
N GLU A 34 2.11 13.38 21.60
CA GLU A 34 0.73 13.47 21.12
C GLU A 34 0.40 14.96 20.88
N SER A 35 0.98 15.53 19.82
CA SER A 35 0.61 16.83 19.31
C SER A 35 -0.92 16.84 19.15
N GLY A 36 -1.60 17.85 19.70
CA GLY A 36 -3.06 18.00 19.67
C GLY A 36 -3.70 17.89 18.28
N LEU A 37 -2.88 17.87 17.22
CA LEU A 37 -3.21 17.49 15.85
C LEU A 37 -3.77 16.06 15.71
N SER A 38 -3.30 15.07 16.47
CA SER A 38 -3.83 13.69 16.43
C SER A 38 -5.29 13.60 16.90
N ARG A 39 -5.76 14.59 17.68
CA ARG A 39 -7.14 14.66 18.18
C ARG A 39 -8.09 15.41 17.25
N LEU A 40 -7.58 16.08 16.22
CA LEU A 40 -8.39 16.77 15.22
C LEU A 40 -8.97 15.76 14.23
N ALA A 41 -10.31 15.72 14.12
CA ALA A 41 -11.00 14.97 13.09
C ALA A 41 -10.57 15.48 11.69
N GLY A 42 -9.94 14.62 10.89
CA GLY A 42 -9.36 14.95 9.59
C GLY A 42 -7.83 15.07 9.56
N ALA A 43 -7.10 14.66 10.60
CA ALA A 43 -5.62 14.74 10.65
C ALA A 43 -4.91 13.42 10.97
N ARG A 44 -5.61 12.38 11.42
CA ARG A 44 -5.02 11.10 11.87
C ARG A 44 -4.45 10.27 10.72
N GLY A 45 -5.17 10.21 9.62
CA GLY A 45 -4.74 9.56 8.38
C GLY A 45 -3.54 10.26 7.77
N THR A 46 -3.53 11.60 7.75
CA THR A 46 -2.37 12.38 7.30
C THR A 46 -1.13 12.08 8.14
N VAL A 47 -1.22 12.08 9.47
CA VAL A 47 -0.09 11.76 10.36
C VAL A 47 0.43 10.34 10.13
N THR A 48 -0.49 9.37 10.03
CA THR A 48 -0.12 7.96 9.80
C THR A 48 0.54 7.75 8.44
N SER A 49 0.00 8.36 7.37
CA SER A 49 0.57 8.28 6.02
C SER A 49 1.94 8.96 5.93
N GLU A 50 2.13 10.12 6.56
CA GLU A 50 3.44 10.78 6.60
C GLU A 50 4.47 10.00 7.43
N ARG A 51 4.03 9.35 8.52
CA ARG A 51 4.88 8.44 9.29
C ARG A 51 5.33 7.24 8.45
N LEU A 52 4.40 6.61 7.73
CA LEU A 52 4.70 5.51 6.80
C LEU A 52 5.72 5.95 5.74
N LYS A 53 5.50 7.11 5.10
CA LYS A 53 6.41 7.67 4.11
C LYS A 53 7.82 7.90 4.67
N ARG A 54 7.94 8.45 5.88
CA ARG A 54 9.24 8.62 6.56
C ARG A 54 9.90 7.27 6.86
N SER A 55 9.11 6.28 7.30
CA SER A 55 9.61 4.93 7.57
C SER A 55 10.16 4.28 6.30
N MET A 56 9.43 4.35 5.18
CA MET A 56 9.88 3.84 3.88
C MET A 56 11.16 4.52 3.41
N LYS A 57 11.28 5.84 3.59
CA LYS A 57 12.51 6.58 3.23
C LYS A 57 13.71 6.18 4.09
N ASN A 58 13.50 5.95 5.38
CA ASN A 58 14.58 5.65 6.32
C ASN A 58 15.03 4.19 6.27
N ASN A 59 14.16 3.26 5.85
CA ASN A 59 14.47 1.83 5.79
C ASN A 59 13.88 1.17 4.53
N PRO A 60 14.30 1.57 3.32
CA PRO A 60 13.70 1.08 2.07
C PRO A 60 13.86 -0.44 1.87
N ALA A 61 14.99 -1.01 2.31
CA ALA A 61 15.27 -2.44 2.18
C ALA A 61 14.21 -3.31 2.87
N ALA A 62 13.83 -3.00 4.11
CA ALA A 62 12.82 -3.78 4.83
C ALA A 62 11.44 -3.77 4.14
N PHE A 63 11.07 -2.69 3.46
CA PHE A 63 9.82 -2.65 2.71
C PHE A 63 9.91 -3.46 1.42
N ALA A 64 11.06 -3.41 0.73
CA ALA A 64 11.32 -4.26 -0.43
C ALA A 64 11.28 -5.76 -0.04
N ASP A 65 11.93 -6.14 1.06
CA ASP A 65 11.93 -7.52 1.56
C ASP A 65 10.51 -8.02 1.88
N VAL A 66 9.66 -7.17 2.48
CA VAL A 66 8.25 -7.51 2.73
C VAL A 66 7.50 -7.75 1.42
N ILE A 67 7.70 -6.90 0.41
CA ILE A 67 7.07 -7.07 -0.91
C ILE A 67 7.50 -8.40 -1.54
N GLU A 68 8.80 -8.71 -1.51
CA GLU A 68 9.34 -9.96 -2.05
C GLU A 68 8.81 -11.19 -1.27
N GLN A 69 8.72 -11.10 0.06
CA GLN A 69 8.16 -12.16 0.88
C GLN A 69 6.67 -12.38 0.61
N LEU A 70 5.89 -11.30 0.42
CA LEU A 70 4.48 -11.40 0.04
C LEU A 70 4.31 -12.08 -1.32
N ALA A 71 5.19 -11.79 -2.28
CA ALA A 71 5.23 -12.48 -3.56
C ALA A 71 5.56 -13.97 -3.41
N ALA A 72 6.62 -14.31 -2.65
CA ALA A 72 7.01 -15.68 -2.37
C ALA A 72 5.86 -16.48 -1.71
N ASN A 73 5.20 -15.88 -0.72
CA ASN A 73 4.05 -16.49 -0.04
C ASN A 73 2.90 -16.78 -1.00
N LYS A 74 2.68 -15.94 -2.03
CA LYS A 74 1.65 -16.17 -3.05
C LYS A 74 2.01 -17.30 -4.01
N LEU A 75 3.28 -17.43 -4.33
CA LEU A 75 3.81 -18.55 -5.11
C LEU A 75 3.91 -19.86 -4.30
N GLY A 76 3.67 -19.82 -2.99
CA GLY A 76 3.90 -20.97 -2.10
C GLY A 76 5.39 -21.30 -1.90
N ALA A 77 6.29 -20.36 -2.20
CA ALA A 77 7.72 -20.52 -2.02
C ALA A 77 8.14 -20.23 -0.56
N GLU A 78 8.94 -21.11 0.04
CA GLU A 78 9.46 -20.92 1.41
C GLU A 78 10.58 -19.87 1.48
N VAL A 79 11.32 -19.69 0.38
CA VAL A 79 12.47 -18.80 0.30
C VAL A 79 12.31 -17.83 -0.85
N VAL A 80 12.63 -16.56 -0.59
CA VAL A 80 12.73 -15.51 -1.61
C VAL A 80 13.97 -15.76 -2.47
N GLY A 81 13.76 -16.10 -3.74
CA GLY A 81 14.80 -16.25 -4.74
C GLY A 81 14.96 -15.00 -5.61
N GLN A 82 16.00 -15.00 -6.47
CA GLN A 82 16.28 -13.90 -7.40
C GLN A 82 15.15 -13.69 -8.42
N ASP A 83 14.50 -14.76 -8.85
CA ASP A 83 13.44 -14.72 -9.86
C ASP A 83 12.02 -14.67 -9.23
N THR A 84 11.89 -14.56 -7.90
CA THR A 84 10.58 -14.63 -7.22
C THR A 84 9.57 -13.62 -7.76
N LEU A 85 9.99 -12.36 -7.98
CA LEU A 85 9.08 -11.36 -8.55
C LEU A 85 8.78 -11.63 -10.02
N GLU A 86 9.72 -12.17 -10.79
CA GLU A 86 9.50 -12.54 -12.18
C GLU A 86 8.45 -13.66 -12.29
N HIS A 87 8.56 -14.70 -11.46
CA HIS A 87 7.57 -15.76 -11.35
C HIS A 87 6.21 -15.24 -10.89
N TYR A 88 6.17 -14.40 -9.85
CA TYR A 88 4.92 -13.81 -9.37
C TYR A 88 4.22 -13.01 -10.46
N VAL A 89 4.95 -12.18 -11.20
CA VAL A 89 4.37 -11.39 -12.29
C VAL A 89 3.89 -12.27 -13.44
N ARG A 90 4.63 -13.34 -13.78
CA ARG A 90 4.27 -14.23 -14.87
C ARG A 90 3.01 -15.04 -14.56
N ASP A 91 2.96 -15.60 -13.34
CA ASP A 91 2.00 -16.65 -13.00
C ASP A 91 0.81 -16.11 -12.19
N GLU A 92 1.04 -15.10 -11.35
CA GLU A 92 0.04 -14.59 -10.41
C GLU A 92 -0.53 -13.23 -10.79
N LEU A 93 0.13 -12.42 -11.63
CA LEU A 93 -0.34 -11.08 -12.00
C LEU A 93 -1.05 -11.08 -13.37
N PRO A 94 -2.39 -11.22 -13.45
CA PRO A 94 -3.09 -11.14 -14.73
C PRO A 94 -3.12 -9.69 -15.21
N ILE A 95 -2.28 -9.38 -16.19
CA ILE A 95 -2.27 -8.07 -16.87
C ILE A 95 -3.36 -8.01 -17.96
N GLY A 96 -3.81 -9.17 -18.45
CA GLY A 96 -4.83 -9.28 -19.51
C GLY A 96 -4.39 -8.59 -20.79
N GLU A 97 -5.29 -7.83 -21.41
CA GLU A 97 -5.03 -7.10 -22.67
C GLU A 97 -4.26 -5.78 -22.51
N GLN A 98 -3.89 -5.39 -21.27
CA GLN A 98 -3.21 -4.11 -21.00
C GLN A 98 -1.73 -4.14 -21.42
N ARG A 99 -1.46 -4.10 -22.72
CA ARG A 99 -0.11 -4.22 -23.29
C ARG A 99 0.88 -3.21 -22.73
N THR A 100 0.47 -1.94 -22.63
CA THR A 100 1.29 -0.87 -22.04
C THR A 100 1.76 -1.23 -20.63
N LEU A 101 0.83 -1.70 -19.78
CA LEU A 101 1.16 -2.10 -18.42
C LEU A 101 2.13 -3.30 -18.42
N GLY A 102 1.92 -4.25 -19.31
CA GLY A 102 2.78 -5.42 -19.47
C GLY A 102 4.23 -5.06 -19.79
N TYR A 103 4.46 -4.15 -20.74
CA TYR A 103 5.81 -3.66 -21.05
C TYR A 103 6.45 -2.93 -19.87
N CYS A 104 5.71 -2.04 -19.21
CA CYS A 104 6.20 -1.30 -18.04
C CYS A 104 6.61 -2.25 -16.90
N VAL A 105 5.78 -3.23 -16.58
CA VAL A 105 6.07 -4.21 -15.53
C VAL A 105 7.32 -5.03 -15.88
N TRP A 106 7.48 -5.42 -17.14
CA TRP A 106 8.62 -6.23 -17.56
C TRP A 106 9.95 -5.45 -17.51
N ILE A 107 9.94 -4.15 -17.82
CA ILE A 107 11.10 -3.26 -17.60
C ILE A 107 11.44 -3.19 -16.11
N LEU A 108 10.45 -2.99 -15.24
CA LEU A 108 10.66 -2.91 -13.79
C LEU A 108 11.26 -4.21 -13.23
N LEU A 109 10.85 -5.37 -13.75
CA LEU A 109 11.44 -6.65 -13.39
C LEU A 109 12.89 -6.78 -13.84
N ALA A 110 13.23 -6.34 -15.06
CA ALA A 110 14.61 -6.34 -15.53
C ALA A 110 15.51 -5.47 -14.63
N VAL A 111 15.03 -4.27 -14.25
CA VAL A 111 15.72 -3.40 -13.28
C VAL A 111 15.90 -4.12 -11.94
N HIS A 112 14.82 -4.67 -11.36
CA HIS A 112 14.86 -5.36 -10.07
C HIS A 112 15.83 -6.55 -10.08
N LYS A 113 15.79 -7.37 -11.13
CA LYS A 113 16.69 -8.51 -11.31
C LYS A 113 18.16 -8.09 -11.33
N SER A 114 18.49 -7.05 -12.09
CA SER A 114 19.86 -6.50 -12.11
C SER A 114 20.29 -5.97 -10.75
N LEU A 115 19.40 -5.30 -10.01
CA LEU A 115 19.68 -4.84 -8.64
C LEU A 115 19.94 -6.00 -7.67
N LYS A 116 19.18 -7.10 -7.76
CA LYS A 116 19.41 -8.31 -6.93
C LYS A 116 20.72 -9.03 -7.25
N GLN A 117 21.22 -8.86 -8.47
CA GLN A 117 22.50 -9.41 -8.93
C GLN A 117 23.67 -8.45 -8.66
N GLU A 118 23.41 -7.30 -8.02
CA GLU A 118 24.40 -6.23 -7.78
C GLU A 118 25.01 -5.66 -9.08
N ASP A 119 24.34 -5.86 -10.22
CA ASP A 119 24.72 -5.28 -11.52
C ASP A 119 24.03 -3.91 -11.69
N PHE A 120 24.59 -2.91 -11.01
CA PHE A 120 24.02 -1.56 -10.99
C PHE A 120 24.08 -0.85 -12.34
N ASP A 121 25.08 -1.16 -13.17
CA ASP A 121 25.20 -0.60 -14.51
C ASP A 121 24.08 -1.11 -15.41
N GLN A 122 23.74 -2.41 -15.32
CA GLN A 122 22.58 -2.93 -16.03
C GLN A 122 21.25 -2.41 -15.49
N ALA A 123 21.11 -2.30 -14.17
CA ALA A 123 19.91 -1.71 -13.60
C ALA A 123 19.69 -0.28 -14.12
N ARG A 124 20.76 0.51 -14.19
CA ARG A 124 20.74 1.86 -14.77
C ARG A 124 20.37 1.84 -16.25
N LEU A 125 20.99 0.96 -17.04
CA LEU A 125 20.68 0.84 -18.46
C LEU A 125 19.19 0.50 -18.69
N HIS A 126 18.63 -0.44 -17.92
CA HIS A 126 17.22 -0.80 -18.01
C HIS A 126 16.27 0.38 -17.67
N VAL A 127 16.63 1.23 -16.69
CA VAL A 127 15.87 2.46 -16.39
C VAL A 127 15.94 3.43 -17.56
N ASP A 128 17.14 3.70 -18.09
CA ASP A 128 17.35 4.65 -19.19
C ASP A 128 16.65 4.17 -20.48
N MET A 129 16.71 2.87 -20.78
CA MET A 129 15.97 2.27 -21.89
C MET A 129 14.45 2.33 -21.67
N GLY A 130 13.98 2.13 -20.44
CA GLY A 130 12.55 2.26 -20.13
C GLY A 130 12.00 3.64 -20.46
N LEU A 131 12.77 4.70 -20.16
CA LEU A 131 12.44 6.07 -20.54
C LEU A 131 12.45 6.25 -22.06
N ALA A 132 13.49 5.76 -22.75
CA ALA A 132 13.60 5.86 -24.21
C ALA A 132 12.44 5.16 -24.95
N VAL A 133 11.98 4.01 -24.45
CA VAL A 133 10.82 3.31 -25.02
C VAL A 133 9.54 4.13 -24.86
N ILE A 134 9.33 4.73 -23.69
CA ILE A 134 8.16 5.57 -23.44
C ILE A 134 8.18 6.78 -24.38
N GLU A 135 9.34 7.42 -24.56
CA GLU A 135 9.52 8.51 -25.51
C GLU A 135 9.25 8.07 -26.94
N GLN A 136 9.78 6.92 -27.38
CA GLN A 136 9.55 6.37 -28.73
C GLN A 136 8.09 5.98 -28.96
N PHE A 137 7.36 5.55 -27.93
CA PHE A 137 5.95 5.24 -28.06
C PHE A 137 5.09 6.46 -28.37
N LEU A 138 5.46 7.66 -27.91
CA LEU A 138 4.67 8.89 -28.13
C LEU A 138 4.47 9.23 -29.63
N PRO A 139 5.50 9.27 -30.49
CA PRO A 139 5.31 9.54 -31.91
C PRO A 139 4.71 8.34 -32.67
N ASP A 140 5.09 7.11 -32.31
CA ASP A 140 4.75 5.92 -33.11
C ASP A 140 3.40 5.31 -32.73
N SER A 141 2.92 5.56 -31.51
CA SER A 141 1.79 4.85 -30.89
C SER A 141 1.90 3.31 -31.01
N ASN A 142 3.12 2.79 -31.13
CA ASN A 142 3.38 1.38 -31.40
C ASN A 142 4.48 0.82 -30.48
N TRP A 143 4.04 0.03 -29.51
CA TRP A 143 4.93 -0.62 -28.56
C TRP A 143 5.88 -1.64 -29.17
N ILE A 144 5.54 -2.27 -30.30
CA ILE A 144 6.40 -3.29 -30.91
C ILE A 144 7.70 -2.64 -31.39
N SER A 145 7.61 -1.48 -32.03
CA SER A 145 8.77 -0.72 -32.51
C SER A 145 9.58 -0.19 -31.33
N ALA A 146 8.92 0.46 -30.37
CA ALA A 146 9.56 1.01 -29.20
C ALA A 146 10.28 -0.09 -28.38
N TRP A 147 9.63 -1.24 -28.15
CA TRP A 147 10.19 -2.33 -27.34
C TRP A 147 11.48 -2.91 -27.90
N ARG A 148 11.65 -2.94 -29.23
CA ARG A 148 12.88 -3.45 -29.87
C ARG A 148 14.13 -2.70 -29.42
N MET A 149 14.00 -1.46 -28.94
CA MET A 149 15.12 -0.67 -28.41
C MET A 149 15.68 -1.24 -27.09
N THR A 150 14.86 -1.95 -26.31
CA THR A 150 15.26 -2.47 -24.99
C THR A 150 16.20 -3.66 -25.07
N GLN A 151 16.20 -4.40 -26.19
CA GLN A 151 16.84 -5.72 -26.30
C GLN A 151 16.39 -6.74 -25.24
N LEU A 152 15.27 -6.48 -24.54
CA LEU A 152 14.71 -7.39 -23.55
C LEU A 152 13.85 -8.48 -24.21
N SER A 153 13.69 -9.60 -23.48
CA SER A 153 12.74 -10.63 -23.85
C SER A 153 11.32 -10.05 -23.93
N GLN A 154 10.50 -10.62 -24.80
CA GLN A 154 9.09 -10.23 -24.87
C GLN A 154 8.39 -10.55 -23.55
N PRO A 155 7.54 -9.65 -23.03
CA PRO A 155 6.69 -9.98 -21.89
C PRO A 155 5.81 -11.20 -22.21
N PRO A 156 5.42 -12.00 -21.20
CA PRO A 156 4.63 -13.22 -21.39
C PRO A 156 3.15 -12.92 -21.68
N PHE A 157 2.87 -12.11 -22.70
CA PHE A 157 1.50 -11.69 -23.07
C PHE A 157 0.56 -12.86 -23.33
N ALA A 158 1.07 -13.96 -23.90
CA ALA A 158 0.27 -15.16 -24.12
C ALA A 158 -0.22 -15.77 -22.78
N ALA A 159 0.64 -15.83 -21.77
CA ALA A 159 0.28 -16.34 -20.45
C ALA A 159 -0.71 -15.38 -19.75
N TRP A 160 -0.47 -14.07 -19.82
CA TRP A 160 -1.37 -13.08 -19.22
C TRP A 160 -2.75 -13.05 -19.86
N SER A 161 -2.84 -13.23 -21.19
CA SER A 161 -4.13 -13.31 -21.89
C SER A 161 -4.88 -14.59 -21.53
N ALA A 162 -4.19 -15.73 -21.39
CA ALA A 162 -4.83 -16.96 -20.93
C ALA A 162 -5.42 -16.85 -19.51
N GLY A 163 -4.81 -16.03 -18.64
CA GLY A 163 -5.27 -15.73 -17.29
C GLY A 163 -6.37 -14.66 -17.19
N GLU A 164 -6.80 -14.05 -18.30
CA GLU A 164 -7.69 -12.89 -18.28
C GLU A 164 -9.04 -13.17 -17.59
N GLY A 165 -9.59 -14.38 -17.74
CA GLY A 165 -10.82 -14.79 -17.05
C GLY A 165 -10.74 -14.70 -15.52
N GLN A 166 -9.54 -14.73 -14.94
CA GLN A 166 -9.32 -14.60 -13.51
C GLN A 166 -9.33 -13.13 -13.05
N LEU A 167 -9.09 -12.17 -13.95
CA LEU A 167 -9.00 -10.75 -13.60
C LEU A 167 -10.30 -10.23 -12.99
N GLY A 168 -11.46 -10.60 -13.57
CA GLY A 168 -12.76 -10.20 -13.04
C GLY A 168 -13.10 -10.84 -11.68
N THR A 169 -12.50 -11.97 -11.35
CA THR A 169 -12.60 -12.58 -10.00
C THR A 169 -11.69 -11.86 -9.03
N LEU A 170 -10.43 -11.60 -9.40
CA LEU A 170 -9.49 -10.85 -8.56
C LEU A 170 -10.00 -9.44 -8.24
N GLN A 171 -10.61 -8.74 -9.20
CA GLN A 171 -11.19 -7.41 -8.95
C GLN A 171 -12.33 -7.43 -7.94
N ARG A 172 -13.06 -8.54 -7.84
CA ARG A 172 -14.16 -8.71 -6.86
C ARG A 172 -13.64 -9.14 -5.49
N GLU A 173 -12.58 -9.94 -5.46
CA GLU A 173 -12.02 -10.49 -4.22
C GLU A 173 -11.01 -9.57 -3.55
N LEU A 174 -10.25 -8.79 -4.33
CA LEU A 174 -9.17 -7.95 -3.84
C LEU A 174 -9.60 -6.49 -3.77
N ALA A 175 -9.65 -5.97 -2.54
CA ALA A 175 -9.82 -4.54 -2.31
C ALA A 175 -8.54 -3.72 -2.59
N TYR A 176 -7.37 -4.38 -2.61
CA TYR A 176 -6.07 -3.76 -2.78
C TYR A 176 -5.01 -4.77 -3.23
N SER A 177 -3.81 -4.27 -3.57
CA SER A 177 -2.69 -5.09 -4.05
C SER A 177 -2.26 -6.17 -3.05
N ARG A 178 -1.98 -7.38 -3.56
CA ARG A 178 -1.45 -8.51 -2.76
C ARG A 178 0.01 -8.34 -2.35
N LEU A 179 0.73 -7.43 -3.00
CA LEU A 179 2.14 -7.14 -2.72
C LEU A 179 2.32 -6.04 -1.67
N VAL A 180 1.24 -5.47 -1.16
CA VAL A 180 1.27 -4.36 -0.21
C VAL A 180 0.69 -4.84 1.11
N GLU A 181 1.37 -4.54 2.20
CA GLU A 181 0.90 -4.91 3.53
C GLU A 181 -0.40 -4.13 3.87
N PRO A 182 -1.45 -4.77 4.43
CA PRO A 182 -2.75 -4.15 4.67
C PRO A 182 -2.73 -2.85 5.48
N THR A 183 -1.85 -2.71 6.47
CA THR A 183 -1.71 -1.47 7.25
C THR A 183 -1.17 -0.31 6.43
N TRP A 184 -0.34 -0.56 5.41
CA TRP A 184 0.13 0.48 4.50
C TRP A 184 -1.04 1.03 3.67
N VAL A 185 -1.89 0.13 3.16
CA VAL A 185 -3.12 0.50 2.44
C VAL A 185 -4.07 1.26 3.36
N ALA A 186 -4.27 0.80 4.59
CA ALA A 186 -5.13 1.46 5.57
C ALA A 186 -4.67 2.90 5.88
N ALA A 187 -3.36 3.14 5.98
CA ALA A 187 -2.79 4.47 6.18
C ALA A 187 -3.12 5.42 5.01
N ILE A 188 -3.04 4.92 3.77
CA ILE A 188 -3.38 5.69 2.56
C ILE A 188 -4.89 5.98 2.52
N ILE A 189 -5.74 4.98 2.76
CA ILE A 189 -7.20 5.16 2.79
C ILE A 189 -7.60 6.18 3.87
N ALA A 190 -6.98 6.11 5.05
CA ALA A 190 -7.25 7.07 6.12
C ALA A 190 -6.89 8.50 5.70
N ARG A 191 -5.76 8.70 4.99
CA ARG A 191 -5.38 10.00 4.44
C ARG A 191 -6.39 10.50 3.39
N LEU A 192 -6.82 9.63 2.47
CA LEU A 192 -7.80 10.02 1.45
C LEU A 192 -9.13 10.47 2.07
N ARG A 193 -9.59 9.77 3.13
CA ARG A 193 -10.78 10.18 3.90
C ARG A 193 -10.59 11.51 4.61
N ASP A 194 -9.41 11.75 5.18
CA ASP A 194 -9.08 13.04 5.81
C ASP A 194 -9.11 14.18 4.77
N GLU A 195 -8.52 13.97 3.59
CA GLU A 195 -8.54 14.93 2.49
C GLU A 195 -9.98 15.21 2.01
N GLU A 196 -10.82 14.19 1.89
CA GLU A 196 -12.25 14.34 1.54
C GLU A 196 -13.01 15.16 2.59
N ILE A 197 -12.81 14.91 3.89
CA ILE A 197 -13.42 15.69 4.98
C ILE A 197 -13.00 17.16 4.89
N LEU A 198 -11.72 17.43 4.62
CA LEU A 198 -11.20 18.79 4.50
C LEU A 198 -11.76 19.52 3.29
N VAL A 199 -11.91 18.84 2.14
CA VAL A 199 -12.55 19.39 0.94
C VAL A 199 -14.03 19.70 1.21
N ASN A 200 -14.77 18.77 1.81
CA ASN A 200 -16.19 18.95 2.13
C ASN A 200 -16.42 20.10 3.12
N ARG A 201 -15.52 20.29 4.09
CA ARG A 201 -15.57 21.44 5.02
C ARG A 201 -15.27 22.79 4.35
N ARG A 202 -14.46 22.81 3.28
CA ARG A 202 -14.20 24.03 2.48
C ARG A 202 -15.37 24.37 1.56
N GLY A 203 -16.10 23.36 1.08
CA GLY A 203 -17.26 23.52 0.19
C GLY A 203 -18.57 23.88 0.91
N ALA A 204 -18.64 23.76 2.24
CA ALA A 204 -19.84 24.11 3.00
C ALA A 204 -19.94 25.64 3.22
N PRO A 205 -20.98 26.33 2.69
CA PRO A 205 -21.21 27.73 2.99
C PRO A 205 -21.66 27.86 4.45
N GLY A 206 -20.81 28.45 5.30
CA GLY A 206 -21.17 28.79 6.69
C GLY A 206 -20.43 28.01 7.77
N GLY A 207 -19.09 27.95 7.71
CA GLY A 207 -18.22 27.48 8.79
C GLY A 207 -18.22 28.37 10.04
N GLY A 208 -19.40 28.67 10.59
CA GLY A 208 -19.57 29.25 11.92
C GLY A 208 -19.58 28.14 12.96
N ARG A 209 -18.54 28.08 13.79
CA ARG A 209 -18.51 27.26 15.01
C ARG A 209 -19.79 27.53 15.83
N LYS A 210 -20.68 26.54 15.95
CA LYS A 210 -21.53 26.44 17.15
C LYS A 210 -20.62 26.02 18.31
N PHE A 211 -19.87 26.98 18.82
CA PHE A 211 -19.31 26.91 20.15
C PHE A 211 -20.52 26.99 21.09
N LEU A 212 -20.89 25.85 21.69
CA LEU A 212 -21.93 25.78 22.71
C LEU A 212 -21.51 26.62 23.92
N GLY A 213 -21.82 27.91 23.87
CA GLY A 213 -21.88 28.78 25.03
C GLY A 213 -23.05 28.35 25.88
N LYS A 214 -22.76 27.63 26.97
CA LYS A 214 -23.69 27.32 28.04
C LYS A 214 -23.95 28.63 28.80
N GLY A 215 -24.96 29.39 28.36
CA GLY A 215 -25.43 30.60 29.03
C GLY A 215 -26.84 30.35 29.57
N ASP A 216 -26.94 30.07 30.86
CA ASP A 216 -28.20 29.95 31.59
C ASP A 216 -28.97 31.29 31.56
N ALA A 217 -30.04 31.35 30.76
CA ALA A 217 -31.02 32.44 30.82
C ALA A 217 -32.20 32.01 31.70
N LYS A 218 -32.06 32.26 33.01
CA LYS A 218 -33.13 32.07 34.00
C LYS A 218 -34.09 33.27 33.91
N GLY A 219 -35.23 33.08 33.25
CA GLY A 219 -36.31 34.06 33.20
C GLY A 219 -37.06 34.13 34.53
N THR A 220 -36.98 35.27 35.22
CA THR A 220 -37.90 35.63 36.30
C THR A 220 -38.93 36.62 35.78
N LYS A 221 -40.18 36.16 35.68
CA LYS A 221 -41.38 36.97 35.46
C LYS A 221 -41.52 37.99 36.60
N LYS A 222 -41.63 39.28 36.24
CA LYS A 222 -42.07 40.34 37.13
C LYS A 222 -43.60 40.37 37.09
N LYS A 223 -44.25 40.15 38.25
CA LYS A 223 -45.67 40.47 38.47
C LYS A 223 -45.76 41.99 38.68
N GLU A 224 -46.63 42.63 37.92
CA GLU A 224 -47.13 43.98 38.22
C GLU A 224 -48.39 43.84 39.09
N GLU A 225 -48.41 44.59 40.20
CA GLU A 225 -49.60 45.09 40.88
C GLU A 225 -49.85 46.52 40.41
#